data_AF-A0A9W9SWS3-F1
#
_entry.id   AF-A0A9W9SWS3-F1
#
_cell.length_a   1.000
_cell.length_b   1.000
_cell.length_c   1.000
_cell.angle_alpha   90.00
_cell.angle_beta   90.00
_cell.angle_gamma   90.00
#
_symmetry.space_group_name_H-M   'P 1'
#
loop_
_entity.id
_entity.type
_entity.pdbx_description
1 polymer ?
#
loop_
_entity_poly.entity_id
_entity_poly.type
_entity_poly.pdbx_seq_one_letter_code
_entity_poly.pdbx_strand_id
1 'polypeptide(L)'
;MSILVGLSLRKFKSSLPLAESCSAAISAACHLPKGDCRDTAALRELMWGEAGPPADWDTDQSSHVHGHCTFTSLDAAQPSSSKAYA
;
A
#
# COMPACT_ATOMS: atom_id res chain seq x y z
N MET A 1 31.21 3.06 9.54
CA MET A 1 29.96 2.47 10.07
C MET A 1 28.92 3.53 10.47
N SER A 2 29.30 4.57 11.21
CA SER A 2 28.34 5.57 11.75
C SER A 2 27.50 6.32 10.71
N ILE A 3 28.05 6.57 9.51
CA ILE A 3 27.31 7.21 8.41
C ILE A 3 26.16 6.32 7.92
N LEU A 4 26.39 5.01 7.80
CA LEU A 4 25.37 4.04 7.39
C LEU A 4 24.24 3.97 8.42
N VAL A 5 24.58 3.95 9.71
CA VAL A 5 23.59 3.97 10.80
C VAL A 5 22.75 5.25 10.75
N GLY A 6 23.37 6.41 10.50
CA GLY A 6 22.64 7.68 10.34
C GLY A 6 21.69 7.71 9.14
N LEU A 7 22.06 7.04 8.04
CA LEU A 7 21.20 6.90 6.86
C LEU A 7 20.06 5.89 7.09
N SER A 8 20.28 4.82 7.85
CA SER A 8 19.23 3.85 8.22
C SER A 8 18.14 4.45 9.12
N LEU A 9 18.46 5.50 9.87
CA LEU A 9 17.50 6.21 10.73
C LEU A 9 16.79 7.37 10.03
N ARG A 10 17.18 7.70 8.79
CA ARG A 10 16.55 8.78 8.02
C ARG A 10 15.14 8.37 7.66
N LYS A 11 14.14 9.12 8.15
CA LYS A 11 12.75 8.95 7.73
C LYS A 11 12.65 9.26 6.23
N PHE A 12 12.33 8.25 5.44
CA PHE A 12 12.03 8.44 4.04
C PHE A 12 10.74 9.26 3.94
N LYS A 13 10.74 10.26 3.05
CA LYS A 13 9.54 11.03 2.72
C LYS A 13 8.55 10.21 1.88
N SER A 14 8.93 8.99 1.50
CA SER A 14 8.06 8.05 0.82
C SER A 14 7.00 7.52 1.77
N SER A 15 5.76 7.48 1.30
CA SER A 15 4.65 6.85 2.01
C SER A 15 4.66 5.31 1.89
N LEU A 16 5.69 4.73 1.27
CA LEU A 16 5.90 3.28 1.24
C LEU A 16 6.22 2.77 2.65
N PRO A 17 5.50 1.76 3.16
CA PRO A 17 5.74 1.22 4.47
C PRO A 17 7.12 0.57 4.53
N LEU A 18 7.87 0.86 5.61
CA LEU A 18 9.17 0.28 5.92
C LEU A 18 9.14 -1.25 6.17
N ALA A 19 7.98 -1.89 5.98
CA ALA A 19 7.80 -3.34 6.03
C ALA A 19 8.34 -4.08 4.78
N GLU A 20 9.11 -3.39 3.91
CA GLU A 20 9.80 -4.00 2.76
C GLU A 20 10.67 -5.22 3.12
N SER A 21 11.07 -5.39 4.38
CA SER A 21 11.83 -6.58 4.80
C SER A 21 10.97 -7.84 5.01
N CYS A 22 9.63 -7.74 4.91
CA CYS A 22 8.72 -8.85 5.08
C CYS A 22 8.13 -9.31 3.74
N SER A 23 8.57 -10.45 3.23
CA SER A 23 8.07 -11.02 1.97
C SER A 23 6.55 -11.26 1.99
N ALA A 24 5.99 -11.59 3.16
CA ALA A 24 4.54 -11.75 3.33
C ALA A 24 3.81 -10.40 3.22
N ALA A 25 4.36 -9.33 3.79
CA ALA A 25 3.79 -7.99 3.69
C ALA A 25 3.85 -7.46 2.25
N ILE A 26 4.97 -7.68 1.55
CA ILE A 26 5.10 -7.32 0.13
C ILE A 26 4.07 -8.09 -0.71
N SER A 27 3.89 -9.38 -0.45
CA SER A 27 2.93 -10.21 -1.20
C SER A 27 1.50 -9.71 -1.00
N ALA A 28 1.12 -9.36 0.23
CA ALA A 28 -0.19 -8.76 0.53
C ALA A 28 -0.38 -7.41 -0.17
N ALA A 29 0.66 -6.58 -0.23
CA ALA A 29 0.67 -5.31 -0.95
C ALA A 29 0.56 -5.47 -2.48
N CYS A 30 0.81 -6.65 -3.05
CA CYS A 30 0.65 -6.92 -4.48
C CYS A 30 -0.76 -7.43 -4.85
N HIS A 31 -1.69 -7.49 -3.90
CA HIS A 31 -3.06 -7.90 -4.19
C HIS A 31 -3.77 -6.81 -5.00
N LEU A 32 -4.03 -7.12 -6.27
CA LEU A 32 -4.70 -6.19 -7.18
C LEU A 32 -6.10 -5.82 -6.65
N PRO A 33 -6.47 -4.54 -6.68
CA PRO A 33 -7.83 -4.11 -6.38
C PRO A 33 -8.81 -4.62 -7.45
N LYS A 34 -10.09 -4.77 -7.06
CA LYS A 34 -11.17 -5.17 -7.97
C LYS A 34 -11.31 -4.13 -9.10
N GLY A 35 -11.05 -4.53 -10.34
CA GLY A 35 -11.08 -3.66 -11.53
C GLY A 35 -9.74 -3.51 -12.24
N ASP A 36 -8.64 -3.93 -11.61
CA ASP A 36 -7.33 -4.01 -12.26
C ASP A 36 -7.19 -5.34 -13.02
N CYS A 37 -6.79 -5.27 -14.29
CA CYS A 37 -6.71 -6.44 -15.17
C CYS A 37 -5.42 -7.22 -14.87
N ARG A 38 -5.55 -8.43 -14.29
CA ARG A 38 -4.40 -9.30 -13.95
C ARG A 38 -3.38 -9.48 -15.08
N ASP A 39 -3.85 -9.63 -16.32
CA ASP A 39 -2.98 -9.87 -17.47
C ASP A 39 -2.16 -8.65 -17.90
N THR A 40 -2.64 -7.43 -17.59
CA THR A 40 -1.99 -6.19 -18.04
C THR A 40 -1.39 -5.38 -16.90
N ALA A 41 -1.81 -5.58 -15.65
CA ALA A 41 -1.32 -4.86 -14.49
C ALA A 41 0.20 -5.00 -14.31
N ALA A 42 0.75 -6.18 -14.58
CA ALA A 42 2.20 -6.44 -14.50
C ALA A 42 3.01 -5.70 -15.58
N LEU A 43 2.36 -5.24 -16.66
CA LEU A 43 2.99 -4.54 -17.78
C LEU A 43 2.86 -3.02 -17.66
N ARG A 44 2.05 -2.55 -16.70
CA ARG A 44 1.77 -1.12 -16.51
C ARG A 44 2.63 -0.56 -15.39
N GLU A 45 2.76 0.76 -15.39
CA GLU A 45 3.39 1.47 -14.28
C GLU A 45 2.57 1.22 -13.00
N LEU A 46 3.24 0.73 -11.96
CA LEU A 46 2.63 0.46 -10.66
C LEU A 46 2.78 1.68 -9.77
N MET A 47 1.66 2.13 -9.23
CA MET A 47 1.60 3.16 -8.21
C MET A 47 1.37 2.55 -6.83
N TRP A 48 1.94 3.20 -5.81
CA TRP A 48 1.68 2.91 -4.41
C TRP A 48 0.71 3.94 -3.82
N GLY A 49 -0.34 3.46 -3.16
CA GLY A 49 -1.22 4.34 -2.41
C GLY A 49 -2.44 3.63 -1.86
N GLU A 50 -3.36 4.42 -1.31
CA GLU A 50 -4.67 3.95 -0.89
C GLU A 50 -5.52 3.58 -2.11
N ALA A 51 -5.95 2.32 -2.18
CA ALA A 51 -6.93 1.90 -3.16
C ALA A 51 -8.32 2.43 -2.77
N GLY A 52 -9.11 2.85 -3.75
CA GLY A 52 -10.50 3.24 -3.53
C GLY A 52 -11.31 2.09 -2.87
N PRO A 53 -12.38 2.41 -2.13
CA PRO A 53 -13.17 1.39 -1.45
C PRO A 53 -13.68 0.35 -2.47
N PRO A 54 -13.42 -0.95 -2.27
CA PRO A 54 -13.94 -1.97 -3.18
C PRO A 54 -15.47 -1.96 -3.11
N ALA A 55 -16.16 -2.25 -4.21
CA ALA A 55 -17.64 -2.28 -4.25
C ALA A 55 -18.29 -3.40 -3.41
N ASP A 56 -17.49 -4.20 -2.71
CA ASP A 56 -17.86 -5.46 -2.05
C ASP A 56 -16.96 -5.71 -0.84
N TRP A 57 -16.76 -4.66 -0.03
CA TRP A 57 -16.40 -4.85 1.36
C TRP A 57 -17.71 -4.92 2.12
N ASP A 58 -18.04 -6.10 2.66
CA ASP A 58 -19.04 -6.18 3.70
C ASP A 58 -18.63 -5.20 4.79
N THR A 59 -19.40 -4.12 4.90
CA THR A 59 -19.26 -3.14 5.97
C THR A 59 -19.76 -3.83 7.23
N ASP A 60 -18.96 -4.72 7.81
CA ASP A 60 -19.15 -5.14 9.18
C ASP A 60 -18.93 -3.89 10.03
N GLN A 61 -20.05 -3.30 10.45
CA GLN A 61 -20.15 -2.04 11.20
C GLN A 61 -19.42 -2.08 12.55
N SER A 62 -18.77 -3.19 12.92
CA SER A 62 -18.12 -3.38 14.21
C SER A 62 -16.61 -3.08 14.24
N SER A 63 -15.94 -3.02 13.09
CA SER A 63 -14.49 -2.78 13.01
C SER A 63 -14.18 -1.49 12.26
N HIS A 64 -13.46 -0.56 12.91
CA HIS A 64 -12.96 0.67 12.31
C HIS A 64 -12.51 0.46 10.85
N VAL A 65 -13.05 1.25 9.92
CA VAL A 65 -12.76 1.16 8.48
C VAL A 65 -11.30 1.58 8.23
N HIS A 66 -10.39 0.61 8.30
CA HIS A 66 -9.00 0.84 7.93
C HIS A 66 -8.93 0.92 6.40
N GLY A 67 -8.24 1.93 5.88
CA GLY A 67 -7.93 1.96 4.45
C GLY A 67 -6.89 0.88 4.14
N HIS A 68 -6.86 0.39 2.90
CA HIS A 68 -5.81 -0.52 2.46
C HIS A 68 -4.90 0.18 1.46
N CYS A 69 -3.59 0.00 1.63
CA CYS A 69 -2.61 0.43 0.64
C CYS A 69 -2.13 -0.78 -0.16
N THR A 70 -2.04 -0.61 -1.48
CA THR A 70 -1.64 -1.68 -2.39
C THR A 70 -0.87 -1.11 -3.58
N PHE A 71 -0.13 -1.96 -4.28
CA PHE A 71 0.39 -1.68 -5.60
C PHE A 71 -0.72 -1.89 -6.63
N THR A 72 -0.99 -0.87 -7.43
CA THR A 72 -1.99 -0.95 -8.49
C THR A 72 -1.56 -0.17 -9.72
N SER A 73 -2.04 -0.60 -10.89
CA SER A 73 -1.88 0.14 -12.15
C SER A 73 -2.96 1.21 -12.36
N LEU A 74 -3.89 1.33 -11.41
CA LEU A 74 -4.96 2.33 -11.36
C LEU A 74 -4.50 3.57 -10.58
N ASP A 75 -5.30 4.63 -10.61
CA ASP A 75 -5.06 5.82 -9.80
C ASP A 75 -5.09 5.48 -8.31
N ALA A 76 -3.96 5.67 -7.64
CA ALA A 76 -3.79 5.45 -6.21
C ALA A 76 -3.73 6.81 -5.48
N ALA A 77 -4.52 6.96 -4.42
CA ALA A 77 -4.51 8.18 -3.62
C ALA A 77 -3.31 8.17 -2.65
N GLN A 78 -2.73 9.33 -2.39
CA GLN A 78 -1.66 9.45 -1.40
C GLN A 78 -2.22 9.14 0.00
N PRO A 79 -1.66 8.17 0.73
CA PRO A 79 -2.15 7.82 2.06
C PRO A 79 -1.87 8.97 3.04
N SER A 80 -2.86 9.23 3.90
CA SER A 80 -2.80 10.31 4.89
C SER A 80 -2.07 9.84 6.16
N SER A 81 -1.35 10.74 6.83
CA SER A 81 -0.72 10.40 8.12
C SER A 81 -1.70 10.29 9.29
N SER A 82 -2.95 10.72 9.10
CA SER A 82 -4.00 10.75 10.12
C SER A 82 -4.92 9.53 10.11
N LYS A 83 -4.79 8.64 9.11
CA LYS A 83 -5.61 7.44 8.96
C LYS A 83 -4.78 6.19 9.26
N ALA A 84 -5.39 5.24 9.95
CA ALA A 84 -4.81 3.92 10.13
C ALA A 84 -5.06 3.07 8.87
N TYR A 85 -4.01 2.44 8.39
CA TYR A 85 -4.05 1.54 7.23
C TYR A 85 -3.70 0.12 7.68
N ALA A 86 -4.33 -0.86 7.05
CA ALA A 86 -4.10 -2.28 7.28
C ALA A 86 -3.42 -2.93 6.08
#